data_AF-A0A1Q7SRY1-F1
#
_entry.id   AF-A0A1Q7SRY1-F1
#
_cell.length_a   1.000
_cell.length_b   1.000
_cell.length_c   1.000
_cell.angle_alpha   90.00
_cell.angle_beta   90.00
_cell.angle_gamma   90.00
#
_symmetry.space_group_name_H-M   'P 1'
#
loop_
_entity.id
_entity.type
_entity.pdbx_description
1 polymer ?
#
loop_
_entity_poly.entity_id
_entity_poly.type
_entity_poly.pdbx_seq_one_letter_code
_entity_poly.pdbx_strand_id
1 'polypeptide(L)'
;MGFFELKCPICGVEIVRPPITAHYEASHSDFAEWISHERRLAYYVLFSYGVLILGDVLYERFLTPYFLFVVVAYVFATVVLLTARSRRKIRELRNA
;
A
#
# COMPACT_ATOMS: atom_id res chain seq x y z
N MET A 1 18.73 -16.08 12.85
CA MET A 1 17.85 -15.24 12.01
C MET A 1 17.16 -16.16 11.02
N GLY A 2 15.87 -16.47 11.22
CA GLY A 2 15.15 -17.42 10.37
C GLY A 2 14.92 -16.82 8.98
N PHE A 3 15.28 -17.58 7.94
CA PHE A 3 14.87 -17.27 6.57
C PHE A 3 13.35 -17.49 6.50
N PHE A 4 12.60 -16.43 6.23
CA PHE A 4 11.18 -16.56 5.95
C PHE A 4 11.03 -17.00 4.49
N GLU A 5 10.68 -18.26 4.28
CA GLU A 5 10.20 -18.76 3.00
C GLU A 5 8.85 -18.08 2.70
N LEU A 6 8.82 -17.28 1.63
CA LEU A 6 7.62 -16.61 1.16
C LEU A 6 7.26 -17.17 -0.20
N LYS A 7 6.05 -17.72 -0.33
CA LYS A 7 5.50 -18.07 -1.64
C LYS A 7 5.10 -16.81 -2.38
N CYS A 8 5.52 -16.70 -3.64
CA CYS A 8 5.06 -15.65 -4.53
C CYS A 8 3.52 -15.76 -4.68
N PRO A 9 2.76 -14.69 -4.42
CA PRO A 9 1.31 -14.73 -4.53
C PRO A 9 0.80 -14.79 -5.99
N ILE A 10 1.69 -14.54 -6.96
CA ILE A 10 1.40 -14.58 -8.41
C ILE A 10 1.71 -15.97 -8.96
N CYS A 11 2.95 -16.45 -8.88
CA CYS A 11 3.39 -17.71 -9.47
C CYS A 11 3.52 -18.90 -8.49
N GLY A 12 3.38 -18.69 -7.18
CA GLY A 12 3.44 -19.74 -6.17
C GLY A 12 4.84 -20.26 -5.82
N VAL A 13 5.89 -19.82 -6.51
CA VAL A 13 7.29 -20.21 -6.27
C VAL A 13 7.74 -19.75 -4.89
N GLU A 14 8.49 -20.60 -4.18
CA GLU A 14 9.10 -20.28 -2.89
C GLU A 14 10.29 -19.34 -3.11
N ILE A 15 10.22 -18.16 -2.49
CA ILE A 15 11.24 -17.12 -2.55
C ILE A 15 11.94 -17.09 -1.20
N VAL A 16 13.25 -17.34 -1.22
CA VAL A 16 14.12 -17.13 -0.07
C VAL A 16 14.39 -15.62 0.01
N ARG A 17 13.97 -14.96 1.10
CA ARG A 17 14.39 -13.57 1.33
C ARG A 17 15.92 -13.50 1.43
N PRO A 18 16.58 -12.47 0.88
CA PRO A 18 16.14 -11.45 -0.08
C PRO A 18 16.59 -11.83 -1.51
N PRO A 19 15.87 -11.51 -2.61
CA PRO A 19 15.06 -10.31 -2.76
C PRO A 19 13.71 -10.59 -3.47
N ILE A 20 12.59 -10.48 -2.74
CA ILE A 20 11.25 -10.58 -3.34
C ILE A 20 11.04 -9.53 -4.46
N THR A 21 11.72 -8.39 -4.36
CA THR A 21 11.74 -7.34 -5.38
C THR A 21 12.43 -7.78 -6.66
N ALA A 22 13.59 -8.46 -6.57
CA ALA A 22 14.28 -8.97 -7.75
C ALA A 22 13.50 -10.09 -8.43
N HIS A 23 12.81 -10.93 -7.65
CA HIS A 23 11.89 -11.91 -8.23
C HIS A 23 10.75 -11.23 -9.01
N TYR A 24 10.14 -10.18 -8.45
CA TYR A 24 9.12 -9.42 -9.18
C TYR A 24 9.69 -8.71 -10.41
N GLU A 25 10.88 -8.10 -10.32
CA GLU A 25 11.51 -7.45 -11.47
C GLU A 25 11.86 -8.44 -12.60
N ALA A 26 12.33 -9.64 -12.26
CA ALA A 26 12.74 -10.64 -13.23
C ALA A 26 11.58 -11.47 -13.80
N SER A 27 10.61 -11.85 -12.98
CA SER A 27 9.52 -12.78 -13.36
C SER A 27 8.18 -12.09 -13.58
N HIS A 28 7.98 -10.88 -13.08
CA HIS A 28 6.71 -10.15 -13.10
C HIS A 28 6.93 -8.64 -13.31
N SER A 29 7.68 -8.26 -14.36
CA SER A 29 8.07 -6.86 -14.61
C SER A 29 6.88 -5.88 -14.58
N ASP A 30 5.74 -6.29 -15.12
CA ASP A 30 4.50 -5.51 -15.14
C ASP A 30 3.97 -5.23 -13.72
N PHE A 31 4.14 -6.20 -12.81
CA PHE A 31 3.79 -6.02 -11.40
C PHE A 31 4.79 -5.12 -10.69
N ALA A 32 6.08 -5.23 -11.00
CA ALA A 32 7.12 -4.37 -10.44
C ALA A 32 6.92 -2.90 -10.86
N GLU A 33 6.62 -2.64 -12.13
CA GLU A 33 6.28 -1.31 -12.63
C GLU A 33 5.02 -0.77 -11.94
N TRP A 34 3.96 -1.58 -11.87
CA TRP A 34 2.73 -1.21 -11.17
C TRP A 34 2.99 -0.88 -9.69
N ILE A 35 3.79 -1.68 -8.96
CA ILE A 35 4.18 -1.40 -7.57
C ILE A 35 4.90 -0.06 -7.45
N SER A 36 5.78 0.27 -8.39
CA SER A 36 6.50 1.54 -8.37
C SER A 36 5.54 2.74 -8.51
N HIS A 37 4.53 2.61 -9.38
CA HIS A 37 3.48 3.60 -9.53
C HIS A 37 2.60 3.72 -8.29
N GLU A 38 2.21 2.60 -7.69
CA GLU A 38 1.43 2.57 -6.44
C GLU A 38 2.20 3.19 -5.26
N ARG A 39 3.52 2.97 -5.16
CA ARG A 39 4.35 3.64 -4.15
C ARG A 39 4.27 5.15 -4.30
N ARG A 40 4.34 5.66 -5.53
CA ARG A 40 4.21 7.10 -5.80
C ARG A 40 2.83 7.62 -5.38
N LEU A 41 1.77 6.87 -5.67
CA LEU A 41 0.41 7.21 -5.22
C LEU A 41 0.30 7.21 -3.69
N ALA A 42 0.88 6.22 -3.03
CA ALA A 42 0.93 6.16 -1.56
C ALA A 42 1.68 7.35 -0.96
N TYR A 43 2.77 7.82 -1.59
CA TYR A 43 3.45 9.05 -1.16
C TYR A 43 2.56 10.28 -1.29
N TYR A 44 1.82 10.45 -2.39
CA TYR A 44 0.89 11.57 -2.52
C TYR A 44 -0.24 11.51 -1.49
N VAL A 45 -0.77 10.31 -1.22
CA VAL A 45 -1.76 10.10 -0.17
C VAL A 45 -1.20 10.50 1.20
N LEU A 46 -0.01 10.02 1.56
CA LEU A 46 0.65 10.39 2.82
C LEU A 46 0.92 11.90 2.92
N PHE A 47 1.35 12.52 1.83
CA PHE A 47 1.54 13.98 1.79
C PHE A 47 0.22 14.72 2.00
N SER A 48 -0.87 14.27 1.35
CA SER A 48 -2.19 14.87 1.54
C SER A 48 -2.70 14.74 2.98
N TYR A 49 -2.44 13.61 3.65
CA TYR A 49 -2.69 13.46 5.08
C TYR A 49 -1.87 14.45 5.91
N GLY A 50 -0.59 14.64 5.59
CA GLY A 50 0.25 15.63 6.27
C GLY A 50 -0.32 17.04 6.18
N VAL A 51 -0.79 17.45 5.00
CA VAL A 51 -1.43 18.76 4.80
C VAL A 51 -2.74 18.87 5.58
N LEU A 52 -3.57 17.82 5.60
CA LEU A 52 -4.81 17.79 6.37
C LEU A 52 -4.55 17.94 7.88
N ILE A 53 -3.56 17.22 8.41
CA ILE A 53 -3.16 17.31 9.83
C ILE A 53 -2.59 18.70 10.12
N LEU A 54 -1.77 19.26 9.23
CA LEU A 54 -1.22 20.60 9.42
C LEU A 54 -2.32 21.66 9.46
N GLY A 55 -3.28 21.60 8.54
CA GLY A 55 -4.46 22.45 8.58
C GLY A 55 -5.24 22.27 9.87
N ASP A 56 -5.43 21.03 10.31
CA ASP A 56 -6.15 20.72 11.55
C ASP A 56 -5.50 21.33 12.80
N VAL A 57 -4.17 21.24 12.92
CA VAL A 57 -3.41 21.86 14.01
C VAL A 57 -3.55 23.39 13.98
N LEU A 58 -3.50 24.00 12.80
CA LEU A 58 -3.62 25.46 12.64
C LEU A 58 -4.99 26.01 13.02
N TYR A 59 -6.06 25.22 12.83
CA TYR A 59 -7.44 25.63 13.13
C TYR A 59 -7.97 25.05 14.45
N GLU A 60 -7.12 24.38 15.25
CA GLU A 60 -7.47 23.72 16.51
C GLU A 60 -8.67 22.76 16.40
N ARG A 61 -8.96 22.26 15.20
CA ARG A 61 -10.13 21.42 14.91
C ARG A 61 -10.01 20.03 15.52
N PHE A 62 -8.80 19.59 15.86
CA PHE A 62 -8.52 18.37 16.61
C PHE A 62 -9.24 18.29 17.97
N LEU A 63 -9.65 19.43 18.54
CA LEU A 63 -10.43 19.50 19.77
C LEU A 63 -11.89 19.05 19.59
N THR A 64 -12.36 18.95 18.33
CA THR A 64 -13.70 18.45 18.04
C THR A 64 -13.70 16.92 17.84
N PRO A 65 -14.48 16.17 18.65
CA PRO A 65 -14.45 14.70 18.60
C PRO A 65 -14.88 14.14 17.25
N TYR A 66 -15.76 14.83 16.52
CA TYR A 66 -16.19 14.43 15.19
C TYR A 66 -15.05 14.42 14.16
N PHE A 67 -14.06 15.31 14.30
CA PHE A 67 -12.97 15.41 13.33
C PHE A 67 -12.02 14.21 13.41
N LEU A 68 -11.66 13.77 14.62
CA LEU A 68 -10.86 12.56 14.84
C LEU A 68 -11.51 11.32 14.23
N PHE A 69 -12.83 11.16 14.39
CA PHE A 69 -13.58 10.07 13.75
C PHE A 69 -13.50 10.11 12.22
N VAL A 70 -13.63 11.30 11.62
CA VAL A 70 -13.53 11.47 10.16
C VAL A 70 -12.14 11.11 9.66
N VAL A 71 -11.07 11.58 10.33
CA VAL A 71 -9.70 11.26 9.95
C VAL A 71 -9.44 9.76 10.05
N VAL A 72 -9.83 9.12 11.16
CA VAL A 72 -9.66 7.67 11.33
C VAL A 72 -10.43 6.88 10.28
N ALA A 73 -11.69 7.25 10.01
CA ALA A 73 -12.49 6.60 8.96
C ALA A 73 -11.85 6.76 7.59
N TYR A 74 -11.30 7.95 7.29
CA TYR A 74 -10.65 8.23 6.03
C TYR A 74 -9.34 7.44 5.86
N VAL A 75 -8.50 7.34 6.90
CA VAL A 75 -7.30 6.48 6.93
C VAL A 75 -7.69 5.03 6.70
N PHE A 76 -8.69 4.54 7.45
CA PHE A 76 -9.15 3.16 7.34
C PHE A 76 -9.66 2.84 5.92
N ALA A 77 -10.53 3.68 5.37
CA ALA A 77 -11.05 3.52 4.02
C ALA A 77 -9.92 3.49 2.98
N THR A 78 -8.94 4.38 3.09
CA THR A 78 -7.80 4.44 2.18
C THR A 78 -6.95 3.17 2.23
N VAL A 79 -6.64 2.66 3.43
CA VAL A 79 -5.90 1.40 3.61
C VAL A 79 -6.66 0.21 3.02
N VAL A 80 -7.97 0.13 3.26
CA VAL A 80 -8.83 -0.93 2.71
C VAL A 80 -8.83 -0.89 1.18
N LEU A 81 -8.98 0.31 0.59
CA LEU A 81 -8.99 0.48 -0.87
C LEU A 81 -7.65 0.11 -1.50
N LEU A 82 -6.52 0.57 -0.94
CA LEU A 82 -5.18 0.22 -1.44
C LEU A 82 -4.93 -1.30 -1.34
N THR A 83 -5.33 -1.92 -0.23
CA THR A 83 -5.20 -3.37 -0.04
C THR A 83 -6.07 -4.15 -1.01
N ALA A 84 -7.32 -3.74 -1.21
CA ALA A 84 -8.24 -4.36 -2.15
C ALA A 84 -7.73 -4.24 -3.59
N ARG A 85 -7.21 -3.07 -3.98
CA ARG A 85 -6.59 -2.82 -5.29
C ARG A 85 -5.37 -3.71 -5.54
N SER A 86 -4.48 -3.83 -4.55
CA SER A 86 -3.34 -4.74 -4.62
C SER A 86 -3.76 -6.21 -4.79
N ARG A 87 -4.75 -6.67 -4.02
CA ARG A 87 -5.30 -8.02 -4.16
C ARG A 87 -5.95 -8.26 -5.52
N ARG A 88 -6.64 -7.26 -6.08
CA ARG A 88 -7.23 -7.34 -7.43
C ARG A 88 -6.14 -7.50 -8.48
N LYS A 89 -5.09 -6.68 -8.44
CA LYS A 89 -3.98 -6.77 -9.39
C LYS A 89 -3.27 -8.12 -9.35
N ILE A 90 -3.01 -8.66 -8.15
CA ILE A 90 -2.41 -10.00 -8.01
C ILE A 90 -3.33 -11.08 -8.60
N ARG A 91 -4.65 -11.00 -8.39
CA ARG A 91 -5.61 -11.95 -8.98
C ARG A 91 -5.66 -11.84 -10.49
N GLU A 92 -5.64 -10.64 -11.04
CA GLU A 92 -5.58 -10.41 -12.49
C GLU A 92 -4.34 -11.07 -13.10
N LEU A 93 -3.16 -10.84 -12.51
CA LEU A 93 -1.90 -11.40 -13.00
C LEU A 93 -1.79 -12.91 -12.84
N ARG A 94 -2.45 -13.49 -11.83
CA ARG A 94 -2.48 -14.95 -11.65
C ARG A 94 -3.42 -15.66 -12.63
N ASN A 95 -4.43 -14.94 -13.11
CA ASN A 95 -5.46 -15.49 -14.00
C ASN A 95 -5.18 -15.20 -15.49
N ALA A 96 -4.14 -14.42 -15.79
CA ALA A 96 -3.66 -14.13 -17.14
C ALA A 96 -2.69 -15.24 -17.60
#